data_AF-A0A9P7DDB6-F1
#
_entry.id   AF-A0A9P7DDB6-F1
#
_cell.length_a   1.000
_cell.length_b   1.000
_cell.length_c   1.000
_cell.angle_alpha   90.00
_cell.angle_beta   90.00
_cell.angle_gamma   90.00
#
_symmetry.space_group_name_H-M   'P 1'
#
loop_
_entity.id
_entity.type
_entity.pdbx_description
1 polymer ?
#
loop_
_entity_poly.entity_id
_entity_poly.type
_entity_poly.pdbx_seq_one_letter_code
_entity_poly.pdbx_strand_id
1 'polypeptide(L)'
;MVKSNHERWHQTKAVIGRMIRQLKSTLVHSAVQIGGKTPAPNSCDMIRSGELSKYPLAILDKLLTVYGKDGACAYDIGCAFTKTLGNSSLGPRARQLGFRLMVGAFHGHAHNRKCQLDWHPVYIMGTGHSEGEGCEHIFSASNALARGTRHASTFHWHQTIEQHFTFWNDDKYAALSNFLWNHHREALKLVQILTAELTAIKAELNIVDEDFPHYLQEELAYLDSLKQPPARDQICICYVEALDELAEQRTDWDSARQAANNALTGIAASSLEKINQALAQAHICHTEALVAHVEIQLAVEARWEIGGPEYNQFKMEARLGKYRTALNELEHLVVM
;
A
#
# COMPACT_ATOMS: atom_id res chain seq x y z
N MET A 1 -19.18 19.16 -24.61
CA MET A 1 -18.56 19.40 -23.28
C MET A 1 -18.16 18.03 -22.73
N VAL A 2 -16.97 17.56 -23.11
CA VAL A 2 -16.47 16.22 -22.78
C VAL A 2 -15.73 16.34 -21.45
N LYS A 3 -16.35 15.87 -20.36
CA LYS A 3 -15.62 15.69 -19.09
C LYS A 3 -14.54 14.64 -19.31
N SER A 4 -13.33 14.90 -18.81
CA SER A 4 -12.18 14.03 -19.02
C SER A 4 -12.43 12.65 -18.40
N ASN A 5 -11.86 11.59 -19.00
CA ASN A 5 -11.97 10.21 -18.48
C ASN A 5 -11.55 10.09 -17.00
N HIS A 6 -10.72 11.02 -16.51
CA HIS A 6 -10.27 11.12 -15.12
C HIS A 6 -11.39 11.50 -14.13
N GLU A 7 -12.28 12.44 -14.49
CA GLU A 7 -13.43 12.81 -13.64
C GLU A 7 -14.48 11.71 -13.59
N ARG A 8 -14.69 11.02 -14.71
CA ARG A 8 -15.56 9.83 -14.78
C ARG A 8 -15.04 8.75 -13.84
N TRP A 9 -13.73 8.52 -13.83
CA TRP A 9 -13.06 7.54 -12.97
C TRP A 9 -13.24 7.78 -11.46
N HIS A 10 -13.12 9.03 -11.01
CA HIS A 10 -13.33 9.37 -9.59
C HIS A 10 -14.79 9.24 -9.14
N GLN A 11 -15.75 9.58 -10.01
CA GLN A 11 -17.18 9.38 -9.73
C GLN A 11 -17.52 7.88 -9.70
N THR A 12 -16.98 7.10 -10.62
CA THR A 12 -17.12 5.64 -10.66
C THR A 12 -16.50 4.98 -9.41
N LYS A 13 -15.37 5.47 -8.88
CA LYS A 13 -14.77 4.94 -7.63
C LYS A 13 -15.66 5.08 -6.39
N ALA A 14 -16.25 6.25 -6.19
CA ALA A 14 -17.16 6.49 -5.06
C ALA A 14 -18.44 5.65 -5.18
N VAL A 15 -18.87 5.40 -6.42
CA VAL A 15 -20.02 4.57 -6.78
C VAL A 15 -19.69 3.08 -6.57
N ILE A 16 -18.61 2.55 -7.15
CA ILE A 16 -18.12 1.18 -6.95
C ILE A 16 -17.92 0.87 -5.45
N GLY A 17 -17.32 1.79 -4.68
CA GLY A 17 -17.16 1.60 -3.23
C GLY A 17 -18.48 1.48 -2.48
N ARG A 18 -19.54 2.18 -2.92
CA ARG A 18 -20.91 2.03 -2.40
C ARG A 18 -21.57 0.71 -2.87
N MET A 19 -21.30 0.29 -4.09
CA MET A 19 -21.90 -0.89 -4.72
C MET A 19 -21.30 -2.22 -4.19
N ILE A 20 -19.98 -2.27 -3.95
CA ILE A 20 -19.30 -3.43 -3.34
C ILE A 20 -19.79 -3.66 -1.90
N ARG A 21 -20.10 -2.60 -1.15
CA ARG A 21 -20.71 -2.70 0.19
C ARG A 21 -22.05 -3.44 0.19
N GLN A 22 -22.74 -3.48 -0.95
CA GLN A 22 -24.07 -4.03 -1.08
C GLN A 22 -24.12 -5.48 -1.59
N LEU A 23 -23.21 -5.88 -2.50
CA LEU A 23 -23.07 -7.30 -2.87
C LEU A 23 -22.63 -8.17 -1.67
N LYS A 24 -22.07 -7.56 -0.63
CA LYS A 24 -21.61 -8.23 0.59
C LYS A 24 -22.67 -8.30 1.69
N SER A 25 -23.70 -7.48 1.63
CA SER A 25 -24.75 -7.47 2.65
C SER A 25 -25.76 -8.62 2.48
N THR A 26 -25.71 -9.36 1.36
CA THR A 26 -26.45 -10.61 1.12
C THR A 26 -25.80 -11.87 1.70
N LEU A 27 -24.56 -11.79 2.19
CA LEU A 27 -23.88 -12.87 2.93
C LEU A 27 -23.54 -12.37 4.33
N VAL A 28 -24.53 -12.39 5.21
CA VAL A 28 -24.34 -12.15 6.65
C VAL A 28 -23.64 -13.38 7.25
N HIS A 29 -22.33 -13.49 7.01
CA HIS A 29 -21.44 -14.09 7.99
C HIS A 29 -20.87 -12.93 8.77
N SER A 30 -21.53 -12.61 9.86
CA SER A 30 -20.96 -11.76 10.90
C SER A 30 -19.66 -12.46 11.31
N ALA A 31 -18.50 -11.90 10.95
CA ALA A 31 -17.27 -12.13 11.68
C ALA A 31 -17.43 -11.48 13.05
N VAL A 32 -18.35 -12.04 13.84
CA VAL A 32 -18.40 -11.85 15.27
C VAL A 32 -17.06 -12.38 15.72
N GLN A 33 -16.35 -11.60 16.51
CA GLN A 33 -15.35 -12.14 17.41
C GLN A 33 -16.13 -13.06 18.35
N ILE A 34 -16.38 -14.31 17.93
CA ILE A 34 -17.20 -15.28 18.65
C ILE A 34 -16.45 -15.57 19.95
N GLY A 35 -16.78 -14.79 20.98
CA GLY A 35 -16.35 -14.96 22.35
C GLY A 35 -17.03 -16.18 22.96
N GLY A 36 -16.66 -17.37 22.46
CA GLY A 36 -16.97 -18.62 23.13
C GLY A 36 -15.99 -18.81 24.28
N LYS A 37 -16.25 -18.21 25.47
CA LYS A 37 -15.40 -18.33 26.67
C LYS A 37 -13.88 -18.24 26.41
N THR A 38 -13.48 -17.53 25.37
CA THR A 38 -12.07 -17.28 25.10
C THR A 38 -11.73 -16.04 25.89
N PRO A 39 -10.81 -16.11 26.88
CA PRO A 39 -10.35 -14.92 27.57
C PRO A 39 -9.87 -13.91 26.54
N ALA A 40 -9.99 -12.62 26.87
CA ALA A 40 -9.29 -11.54 26.18
C ALA A 40 -7.85 -11.99 25.87
N PRO A 41 -7.21 -11.49 24.78
CA PRO A 41 -5.82 -11.86 24.50
C PRO A 41 -5.00 -11.72 25.77
N ASN A 42 -4.45 -12.85 26.25
CA ASN A 42 -3.63 -12.88 27.46
C ASN A 42 -2.57 -11.79 27.31
N SER A 43 -2.65 -10.76 28.15
CA SER A 43 -1.66 -9.68 28.15
C SER A 43 -0.31 -10.30 28.51
N CYS A 44 0.69 -10.07 27.66
CA CYS A 44 2.01 -10.67 27.83
C CYS A 44 3.04 -9.58 28.09
N ASP A 45 3.84 -9.74 29.14
CA ASP A 45 4.95 -8.82 29.42
C ASP A 45 6.06 -8.99 28.37
N MET A 46 6.27 -7.94 27.59
CA MET A 46 7.38 -7.85 26.63
C MET A 46 8.63 -7.29 27.30
N ILE A 47 9.30 -8.11 28.11
CA ILE A 47 10.37 -7.64 28.99
C ILE A 47 11.70 -7.37 28.25
N ARG A 48 12.02 -8.11 27.18
CA ARG A 48 13.35 -8.06 26.54
C ARG A 48 13.36 -8.03 25.02
N SER A 49 12.39 -8.65 24.35
CA SER A 49 12.48 -8.92 22.91
C SER A 49 11.67 -7.96 22.05
N GLY A 50 10.94 -7.01 22.64
CA GLY A 50 9.90 -6.26 21.95
C GLY A 50 8.82 -7.16 21.36
N GLU A 51 8.04 -6.58 20.44
CA GLU A 51 7.01 -7.26 19.65
C GLU A 51 7.64 -8.19 18.61
N LEU A 52 7.89 -9.44 19.00
CA LEU A 52 8.30 -10.48 18.07
C LEU A 52 7.08 -11.14 17.43
N SER A 53 7.24 -11.61 16.18
CA SER A 53 6.16 -12.30 15.45
C SER A 53 5.59 -13.55 16.14
N LYS A 54 6.27 -14.10 17.15
CA LYS A 54 5.78 -15.24 17.95
C LYS A 54 4.44 -14.94 18.65
N TYR A 55 4.20 -13.71 19.09
CA TYR A 55 2.97 -13.35 19.80
C TYR A 55 1.76 -13.34 18.85
N PRO A 56 1.77 -12.59 17.72
CA PRO A 56 0.68 -12.66 16.76
C PRO A 56 0.51 -14.06 16.16
N LEU A 57 1.59 -14.84 15.94
CA LEU A 57 1.47 -16.24 15.49
C LEU A 57 0.73 -17.12 16.53
N ALA A 58 1.01 -16.98 17.82
CA ALA A 58 0.31 -17.72 18.86
C ALA A 58 -1.19 -17.38 18.90
N ILE A 59 -1.53 -16.09 18.71
CA ILE A 59 -2.93 -15.65 18.59
C ILE A 59 -3.58 -16.29 17.35
N LEU A 60 -2.91 -16.26 16.20
CA LEU A 60 -3.45 -16.87 14.98
C LEU A 60 -3.66 -18.38 15.11
N ASP A 61 -2.79 -19.13 15.79
CA ASP A 61 -3.02 -20.55 16.02
C ASP A 61 -4.31 -20.83 16.82
N LYS A 62 -4.59 -19.98 17.80
CA LYS A 62 -5.86 -20.02 18.54
C LYS A 62 -7.04 -19.67 17.64
N LEU A 63 -6.95 -18.60 16.84
CA LEU A 63 -8.03 -18.20 15.92
C LEU A 63 -8.32 -19.26 14.87
N LEU A 64 -7.29 -19.92 14.30
CA LEU A 64 -7.44 -21.05 13.38
C LEU A 64 -8.19 -22.22 14.02
N THR A 65 -8.05 -22.40 15.34
CA THR A 65 -8.77 -23.44 16.09
C THR A 65 -10.21 -23.06 16.37
N VAL A 66 -10.47 -21.79 16.67
CA VAL A 66 -11.80 -21.31 17.07
C VAL A 66 -12.70 -21.06 15.86
N TYR A 67 -12.20 -20.37 14.84
CA TYR A 67 -13.00 -20.02 13.65
C TYR A 67 -13.07 -21.15 12.63
N GLY A 68 -12.02 -21.97 12.53
CA GLY A 68 -11.99 -23.07 11.57
C GLY A 68 -11.97 -22.57 10.13
N LYS A 69 -12.80 -23.19 9.28
CA LYS A 69 -12.81 -22.94 7.83
C LYS A 69 -13.36 -21.54 7.51
N ASP A 70 -12.71 -20.86 6.57
CA ASP A 70 -13.06 -19.54 6.04
C ASP A 70 -13.06 -18.44 7.12
N GLY A 71 -12.28 -18.63 8.19
CA GLY A 71 -12.06 -17.64 9.24
C GLY A 71 -11.19 -16.46 8.79
N ALA A 72 -11.33 -15.32 9.45
CA ALA A 72 -10.54 -14.13 9.14
C ALA A 72 -10.07 -13.38 10.40
N CYS A 73 -9.01 -12.58 10.26
CA CYS A 73 -8.50 -11.71 11.31
C CYS A 73 -8.04 -10.38 10.72
N ALA A 74 -8.48 -9.27 11.33
CA ALA A 74 -7.92 -7.96 11.07
C ALA A 74 -6.60 -7.79 11.82
N TYR A 75 -5.62 -7.22 11.15
CA TYR A 75 -4.35 -6.79 11.73
C TYR A 75 -3.80 -5.67 10.85
N ASP A 76 -3.35 -4.57 11.45
CA ASP A 76 -2.91 -3.36 10.72
C ASP A 76 -1.83 -3.69 9.68
N ILE A 77 -0.89 -4.54 10.07
CA ILE A 77 0.17 -5.03 9.18
C ILE A 77 -0.18 -6.37 8.50
N GLY A 78 -1.46 -6.75 8.45
CA GLY A 78 -1.94 -8.03 7.95
C GLY A 78 -1.45 -8.35 6.53
N CYS A 79 -1.35 -7.33 5.68
CA CYS A 79 -0.83 -7.43 4.32
C CYS A 79 0.65 -7.87 4.25
N ALA A 80 1.48 -7.43 5.21
CA ALA A 80 2.87 -7.85 5.32
C ALA A 80 2.98 -9.16 6.11
N PHE A 81 2.19 -9.29 7.17
CA PHE A 81 2.23 -10.41 8.09
C PHE A 81 1.77 -11.73 7.46
N THR A 82 0.98 -11.68 6.38
CA THR A 82 0.62 -12.87 5.60
C THR A 82 1.85 -13.69 5.15
N LYS A 83 2.96 -13.02 4.83
CA LYS A 83 4.22 -13.68 4.45
C LYS A 83 4.81 -14.44 5.64
N THR A 84 4.81 -13.81 6.81
CA THR A 84 5.25 -14.42 8.07
C THR A 84 4.39 -15.62 8.43
N LEU A 85 3.06 -15.49 8.36
CA LEU A 85 2.14 -16.61 8.58
C LEU A 85 2.41 -17.76 7.60
N GLY A 86 2.53 -17.45 6.31
CA GLY A 86 2.75 -18.44 5.25
C GLY A 86 4.05 -19.23 5.39
N ASN A 87 5.09 -18.59 5.92
CA ASN A 87 6.42 -19.18 6.17
C ASN A 87 6.55 -19.83 7.55
N SER A 88 5.56 -19.69 8.42
CA SER A 88 5.55 -20.32 9.75
C SER A 88 5.07 -21.77 9.68
N SER A 89 5.18 -22.49 10.81
CA SER A 89 4.57 -23.82 10.99
C SER A 89 3.05 -23.82 10.84
N LEU A 90 2.39 -22.65 10.95
CA LEU A 90 0.93 -22.50 10.79
C LEU A 90 0.50 -22.34 9.33
N GLY A 91 1.43 -22.03 8.42
CA GLY A 91 1.13 -21.74 7.01
C GLY A 91 0.29 -22.82 6.31
N PRO A 92 0.63 -24.13 6.41
CA PRO A 92 -0.17 -25.20 5.82
C PRO A 92 -1.61 -25.25 6.36
N ARG A 93 -1.78 -25.11 7.68
CA ARG A 93 -3.08 -25.12 8.35
C ARG A 93 -3.92 -23.90 7.95
N ALA A 94 -3.32 -22.71 7.93
CA ALA A 94 -3.99 -21.48 7.52
C ALA A 94 -4.51 -21.58 6.08
N ARG A 95 -3.69 -22.13 5.15
CA ARG A 95 -4.12 -22.38 3.76
C ARG A 95 -5.23 -23.41 3.66
N GLN A 96 -5.11 -24.53 4.39
CA GLN A 96 -6.14 -25.58 4.40
C GLN A 96 -7.50 -25.06 4.88
N LEU A 97 -7.48 -24.18 5.88
CA LEU A 97 -8.68 -23.57 6.43
C LEU A 97 -9.18 -22.37 5.61
N GLY A 98 -8.46 -21.92 4.57
CA GLY A 98 -8.83 -20.70 3.85
C GLY A 98 -8.76 -19.44 4.71
N PHE A 99 -7.91 -19.43 5.74
CA PHE A 99 -7.85 -18.34 6.70
C PHE A 99 -7.31 -17.05 6.06
N ARG A 100 -8.02 -15.94 6.24
CA ARG A 100 -7.73 -14.66 5.59
C ARG A 100 -7.29 -13.60 6.60
N LEU A 101 -6.13 -13.00 6.39
CA LEU A 101 -5.79 -11.73 7.05
C LEU A 101 -6.41 -10.56 6.29
N MET A 102 -6.77 -9.52 7.01
CA MET A 102 -7.22 -8.23 6.48
C MET A 102 -6.59 -7.08 7.27
N VAL A 103 -6.57 -5.89 6.69
CA VAL A 103 -6.19 -4.67 7.40
C VAL A 103 -7.47 -4.02 7.95
N GLY A 104 -7.42 -3.41 9.14
CA GLY A 104 -8.55 -2.66 9.67
C GLY A 104 -9.06 -1.59 8.68
N ALA A 105 -10.34 -1.25 8.69
CA ALA A 105 -10.93 -0.33 7.73
C ALA A 105 -10.39 1.10 7.88
N PHE A 106 -10.04 1.52 9.10
CA PHE A 106 -9.44 2.83 9.32
C PHE A 106 -8.01 2.84 8.79
N HIS A 107 -7.20 1.86 9.21
CA HIS A 107 -5.80 1.75 8.79
C HIS A 107 -5.65 1.45 7.31
N GLY A 108 -6.55 0.64 6.74
CA GLY A 108 -6.47 0.18 5.37
C GLY A 108 -6.46 1.32 4.37
N HIS A 109 -7.14 2.45 4.67
CA HIS A 109 -7.10 3.64 3.83
C HIS A 109 -5.74 4.35 3.80
N ALA A 110 -4.88 4.16 4.80
CA ALA A 110 -3.51 4.66 4.79
C ALA A 110 -2.60 3.85 3.86
N HIS A 111 -2.96 2.60 3.53
CA HIS A 111 -2.15 1.77 2.63
C HIS A 111 -2.29 2.22 1.19
N ASN A 112 -1.25 1.97 0.37
CA ASN A 112 -1.32 2.24 -1.06
C ASN A 112 -2.54 1.55 -1.70
N ARG A 113 -3.04 2.13 -2.80
CA ARG A 113 -4.30 1.68 -3.41
C ARG A 113 -4.31 0.19 -3.75
N LYS A 114 -3.20 -0.37 -4.22
CA LYS A 114 -3.12 -1.81 -4.54
C LYS A 114 -3.35 -2.67 -3.30
N CYS A 115 -2.68 -2.32 -2.20
CA CYS A 115 -2.86 -3.00 -0.92
C CYS A 115 -4.31 -2.90 -0.43
N GLN A 116 -4.98 -1.75 -0.61
CA GLN A 116 -6.41 -1.62 -0.27
C GLN A 116 -7.27 -2.64 -1.01
N LEU A 117 -7.08 -2.81 -2.32
CA LEU A 117 -7.90 -3.72 -3.14
C LEU A 117 -7.79 -5.18 -2.68
N ASP A 118 -6.63 -5.60 -2.19
CA ASP A 118 -6.40 -6.97 -1.75
C ASP A 118 -6.77 -7.19 -0.27
N TRP A 119 -6.55 -6.19 0.60
CA TRP A 119 -6.51 -6.39 2.06
C TRP A 119 -7.57 -5.61 2.85
N HIS A 120 -8.20 -4.59 2.25
CA HIS A 120 -9.21 -3.81 2.96
C HIS A 120 -10.54 -4.61 3.06
N PRO A 121 -11.28 -4.57 4.20
CA PRO A 121 -12.44 -5.43 4.42
C PRO A 121 -13.53 -5.21 3.35
N VAL A 122 -13.70 -3.97 2.90
CA VAL A 122 -14.58 -3.61 1.78
C VAL A 122 -14.31 -4.41 0.50
N TYR A 123 -13.12 -4.95 0.24
CA TYR A 123 -12.85 -5.79 -0.95
C TYR A 123 -12.76 -7.30 -0.66
N ILE A 124 -12.72 -7.72 0.61
CA ILE A 124 -12.74 -9.14 1.02
C ILE A 124 -14.17 -9.65 1.25
N MET A 125 -14.59 -10.69 0.52
CA MET A 125 -15.93 -11.27 0.71
C MET A 125 -16.05 -11.94 2.10
N GLY A 126 -17.22 -11.81 2.72
CA GLY A 126 -17.51 -12.44 4.02
C GLY A 126 -17.12 -11.61 5.26
N THR A 127 -16.57 -10.41 5.11
CA THR A 127 -16.25 -9.52 6.25
C THR A 127 -17.48 -8.80 6.82
N GLY A 128 -18.58 -8.77 6.06
CA GLY A 128 -19.78 -8.01 6.42
C GLY A 128 -19.48 -6.53 6.66
N HIS A 129 -20.09 -5.97 7.71
CA HIS A 129 -19.85 -4.61 8.19
C HIS A 129 -18.76 -4.53 9.28
N SER A 130 -17.91 -5.55 9.40
CA SER A 130 -16.81 -5.50 10.35
C SER A 130 -15.77 -4.47 9.92
N GLU A 131 -15.44 -3.55 10.82
CA GLU A 131 -14.40 -2.55 10.61
C GLU A 131 -13.01 -3.11 10.90
N GLY A 132 -12.91 -4.19 11.68
CA GLY A 132 -11.61 -4.78 12.05
C GLY A 132 -10.82 -4.00 13.11
N GLU A 133 -11.38 -2.94 13.70
CA GLU A 133 -10.74 -2.03 14.68
C GLU A 133 -11.02 -2.42 16.15
N GLY A 134 -11.20 -3.72 16.41
CA GLY A 134 -11.61 -4.21 17.73
C GLY A 134 -10.52 -4.01 18.81
N CYS A 135 -9.25 -4.09 18.41
CA CYS A 135 -8.10 -3.98 19.31
C CYS A 135 -7.96 -2.55 19.87
N GLU A 136 -8.20 -1.55 19.03
CA GLU A 136 -8.13 -0.12 19.35
C GLU A 136 -9.14 0.25 20.44
N HIS A 137 -10.35 -0.32 20.37
CA HIS A 137 -11.36 -0.15 21.42
C HIS A 137 -10.92 -0.75 22.76
N ILE A 138 -10.25 -1.92 22.74
CA ILE A 138 -9.70 -2.58 23.92
C ILE A 138 -8.55 -1.72 24.49
N PHE A 139 -7.64 -1.27 23.65
CA PHE A 139 -6.51 -0.41 24.05
C PHE A 139 -6.99 0.91 24.64
N SER A 140 -7.98 1.54 24.02
CA SER A 140 -8.61 2.75 24.54
C SER A 140 -9.21 2.55 25.93
N ALA A 141 -9.95 1.45 26.15
CA ALA A 141 -10.51 1.11 27.46
C ALA A 141 -9.42 0.89 28.52
N SER A 142 -8.31 0.26 28.13
CA SER A 142 -7.19 -0.04 29.04
C SER A 142 -6.49 1.21 29.59
N ASN A 143 -6.63 2.37 28.94
CA ASN A 143 -6.09 3.63 29.44
C ASN A 143 -6.62 4.01 30.83
N ALA A 144 -7.81 3.53 31.20
CA ALA A 144 -8.37 3.72 32.54
C ALA A 144 -7.47 3.15 33.65
N LEU A 145 -6.66 2.13 33.34
CA LEU A 145 -5.77 1.48 34.30
C LEU A 145 -4.54 2.34 34.64
N ALA A 146 -4.08 3.18 33.70
CA ALA A 146 -2.77 3.82 33.76
C ALA A 146 -2.53 4.60 35.07
N ARG A 147 -3.54 5.30 35.58
CA ARG A 147 -3.41 6.09 36.83
C ARG A 147 -3.27 5.20 38.07
N GLY A 148 -4.02 4.10 38.13
CA GLY A 148 -4.02 3.19 39.29
C GLY A 148 -2.81 2.27 39.31
N THR A 149 -2.28 1.93 38.14
CA THR A 149 -1.19 0.96 38.01
C THR A 149 0.21 1.57 38.07
N ARG A 150 0.36 2.88 37.87
CA ARG A 150 1.65 3.57 37.78
C ARG A 150 2.62 3.29 38.94
N HIS A 151 2.08 3.16 40.15
CA HIS A 151 2.86 2.94 41.38
C HIS A 151 2.55 1.59 42.04
N ALA A 152 1.84 0.72 41.34
CA ALA A 152 1.51 -0.61 41.86
C ALA A 152 2.75 -1.53 41.79
N SER A 153 2.88 -2.43 42.76
CA SER A 153 3.82 -3.56 42.62
C SER A 153 3.44 -4.42 41.41
N THR A 154 4.38 -5.17 40.85
CA THR A 154 4.13 -6.11 39.72
C THR A 154 2.90 -7.00 39.94
N PHE A 155 2.72 -7.57 41.13
CA PHE A 155 1.57 -8.41 41.44
C PHE A 155 0.23 -7.66 41.30
N HIS A 156 0.06 -6.53 42.01
CA HIS A 156 -1.16 -5.73 41.94
C HIS A 156 -1.39 -5.15 40.55
N TRP A 157 -0.32 -4.84 39.81
CA TRP A 157 -0.41 -4.41 38.43
C TRP A 157 -1.03 -5.48 37.53
N HIS A 158 -0.49 -6.70 37.55
CA HIS A 158 -1.05 -7.84 36.81
C HIS A 158 -2.48 -8.15 37.24
N GLN A 159 -2.76 -8.16 38.54
CA GLN A 159 -4.10 -8.40 39.06
C GLN A 159 -5.11 -7.36 38.53
N THR A 160 -4.72 -6.08 38.49
CA THR A 160 -5.59 -5.00 38.03
C THR A 160 -5.87 -5.11 36.53
N ILE A 161 -4.87 -5.45 35.73
CA ILE A 161 -5.03 -5.71 34.29
C ILE A 161 -5.98 -6.88 34.04
N GLU A 162 -5.76 -8.01 34.72
CA GLU A 162 -6.57 -9.21 34.56
C GLU A 162 -8.04 -8.96 34.93
N GLN A 163 -8.27 -8.27 36.06
CA GLN A 163 -9.61 -7.90 36.52
C GLN A 163 -10.31 -6.98 35.52
N HIS A 164 -9.60 -5.99 34.98
CA HIS A 164 -10.15 -5.07 33.99
C HIS A 164 -10.61 -5.80 32.73
N PHE A 165 -9.77 -6.67 32.16
CA PHE A 165 -10.14 -7.40 30.94
C PHE A 165 -11.17 -8.50 31.18
N THR A 166 -11.18 -9.12 32.37
CA THR A 166 -12.26 -10.04 32.77
C THR A 166 -13.60 -9.31 32.79
N PHE A 167 -13.67 -8.18 33.50
CA PHE A 167 -14.89 -7.38 33.59
C PHE A 167 -15.32 -6.84 32.22
N TRP A 168 -14.38 -6.33 31.42
CA TRP A 168 -14.66 -5.87 30.06
C TRP A 168 -15.25 -6.99 29.21
N ASN A 169 -14.72 -8.22 29.31
CA ASN A 169 -15.24 -9.36 28.58
C ASN A 169 -16.67 -9.74 29.03
N ASP A 170 -16.95 -9.70 30.32
CA ASP A 170 -18.30 -9.95 30.86
C ASP A 170 -19.31 -8.90 30.35
N ASP A 171 -18.93 -7.62 30.35
CA ASP A 171 -19.74 -6.53 29.79
C ASP A 171 -20.00 -6.72 28.29
N LYS A 172 -18.96 -7.08 27.51
CA LYS A 172 -19.12 -7.35 26.08
C LYS A 172 -20.00 -8.56 25.82
N TYR A 173 -19.84 -9.62 26.59
CA TYR A 173 -20.66 -10.81 26.47
C TYR A 173 -22.14 -10.51 26.81
N ALA A 174 -22.39 -9.75 27.87
CA ALA A 174 -23.74 -9.31 28.24
C ALA A 174 -24.38 -8.41 27.16
N ALA A 175 -23.59 -7.56 26.50
CA ALA A 175 -24.05 -6.68 25.43
C ALA A 175 -24.16 -7.37 24.05
N LEU A 176 -23.60 -8.58 23.89
CA LEU A 176 -23.40 -9.22 22.60
C LEU A 176 -24.70 -9.40 21.82
N SER A 177 -25.77 -9.89 22.46
CA SER A 177 -27.05 -10.12 21.78
C SER A 177 -27.65 -8.82 21.21
N ASN A 178 -27.57 -7.72 21.97
CA ASN A 178 -28.03 -6.41 21.52
C ASN A 178 -27.17 -5.88 20.37
N PHE A 179 -25.86 -6.04 20.48
CA PHE A 179 -24.92 -5.68 19.42
C PHE A 179 -25.26 -6.40 18.11
N LEU A 180 -25.42 -7.73 18.15
CA LEU A 180 -25.76 -8.53 16.97
C LEU A 180 -27.12 -8.16 16.38
N TRP A 181 -28.13 -7.97 17.24
CA TRP A 181 -29.47 -7.58 16.80
C TRP A 181 -29.49 -6.22 16.08
N ASN A 182 -28.80 -5.22 16.64
CA ASN A 182 -28.73 -3.89 16.05
C ASN A 182 -28.01 -3.92 14.70
N HIS A 183 -26.85 -4.57 14.62
CA HIS A 183 -26.10 -4.70 13.36
C HIS A 183 -26.88 -5.49 12.30
N HIS A 184 -27.62 -6.51 12.70
CA HIS A 184 -28.48 -7.25 11.78
C HIS A 184 -29.60 -6.36 11.20
N ARG A 185 -30.29 -5.58 12.04
CA ARG A 185 -31.30 -4.62 11.59
C ARG A 185 -30.74 -3.54 10.67
N GLU A 186 -29.58 -3.00 11.01
CA GLU A 186 -28.89 -2.01 10.19
C GLU A 186 -28.50 -2.59 8.83
N ALA A 187 -27.95 -3.80 8.81
CA ALA A 187 -27.63 -4.50 7.58
C ALA A 187 -28.88 -4.70 6.70
N LEU A 188 -29.99 -5.18 7.25
CA LEU A 188 -31.25 -5.34 6.50
C LEU A 188 -31.76 -4.02 5.90
N LYS A 189 -31.71 -2.94 6.68
CA LYS A 189 -32.10 -1.61 6.20
C LYS A 189 -31.20 -1.14 5.05
N LEU A 190 -29.88 -1.32 5.20
CA LEU A 190 -28.92 -0.95 4.17
C LEU A 190 -29.07 -1.79 2.91
N VAL A 191 -29.29 -3.11 3.01
CA VAL A 191 -29.60 -3.98 1.86
C VAL A 191 -30.79 -3.40 1.09
N GLN A 192 -31.87 -3.06 1.79
CA GLN A 192 -33.07 -2.54 1.14
C GLN A 192 -32.82 -1.21 0.41
N ILE A 193 -32.18 -0.25 1.09
CA ILE A 193 -31.92 1.09 0.54
C ILE A 193 -30.95 1.00 -0.63
N LEU A 194 -29.78 0.39 -0.40
CA LEU A 194 -28.72 0.33 -1.39
C LEU A 194 -29.16 -0.50 -2.61
N THR A 195 -30.01 -1.53 -2.45
CA THR A 195 -30.56 -2.29 -3.59
C THR A 195 -31.38 -1.46 -4.54
N ALA A 196 -32.21 -0.55 -4.03
CA ALA A 196 -32.91 0.38 -4.89
C ALA A 196 -31.93 1.34 -5.60
N GLU A 197 -30.97 1.90 -4.87
CA GLU A 197 -29.98 2.85 -5.42
C GLU A 197 -29.08 2.20 -6.47
N LEU A 198 -28.53 1.01 -6.21
CA LEU A 198 -27.70 0.26 -7.14
C LEU A 198 -28.47 -0.11 -8.40
N THR A 199 -29.72 -0.52 -8.27
CA THR A 199 -30.54 -0.85 -9.44
C THR A 199 -30.72 0.37 -10.34
N ALA A 200 -30.98 1.54 -9.75
CA ALA A 200 -31.10 2.79 -10.50
C ALA A 200 -29.78 3.18 -11.20
N ILE A 201 -28.66 3.11 -10.48
CA ILE A 201 -27.35 3.48 -11.06
C ILE A 201 -26.90 2.47 -12.12
N LYS A 202 -27.12 1.18 -11.92
CA LYS A 202 -26.83 0.13 -12.92
C LYS A 202 -27.61 0.38 -14.22
N ALA A 203 -28.88 0.75 -14.11
CA ALA A 203 -29.70 1.10 -15.27
C ALA A 203 -29.20 2.38 -15.97
N GLU A 204 -28.84 3.42 -15.21
CA GLU A 204 -28.32 4.68 -15.77
C GLU A 204 -26.99 4.51 -16.50
N LEU A 205 -26.07 3.73 -15.91
CA LEU A 205 -24.73 3.53 -16.44
C LEU A 205 -24.61 2.33 -17.39
N ASN A 206 -25.70 1.56 -17.56
CA ASN A 206 -25.73 0.31 -18.32
C ASN A 206 -24.65 -0.70 -17.85
N ILE A 207 -24.62 -0.93 -16.54
CA ILE A 207 -23.66 -1.80 -15.83
C ILE A 207 -24.39 -3.04 -15.28
N VAL A 208 -23.74 -4.20 -15.37
CA VAL A 208 -24.20 -5.48 -14.81
C VAL A 208 -23.39 -5.90 -13.58
N ASP A 209 -23.80 -6.94 -12.85
CA ASP A 209 -23.09 -7.32 -11.61
C ASP A 209 -21.69 -7.87 -11.88
N GLU A 210 -21.50 -8.48 -13.05
CA GLU A 210 -20.24 -9.03 -13.53
C GLU A 210 -19.18 -7.95 -13.79
N ASP A 211 -19.61 -6.70 -14.00
CA ASP A 211 -18.70 -5.59 -14.23
C ASP A 211 -17.94 -5.20 -12.94
N PHE A 212 -18.50 -5.41 -11.75
CA PHE A 212 -17.84 -5.05 -10.49
C PHE A 212 -16.53 -5.81 -10.25
N PRO A 213 -16.49 -7.17 -10.29
CA PRO A 213 -15.23 -7.88 -10.18
C PRO A 213 -14.32 -7.59 -11.37
N HIS A 214 -14.86 -7.32 -12.56
CA HIS A 214 -14.07 -6.94 -13.72
C HIS A 214 -13.32 -5.61 -13.51
N TYR A 215 -14.01 -4.55 -13.07
CA TYR A 215 -13.38 -3.25 -12.76
C TYR A 215 -12.32 -3.36 -11.68
N LEU A 216 -12.54 -4.22 -10.68
CA LEU A 216 -11.53 -4.47 -9.63
C LEU A 216 -10.27 -5.12 -10.22
N GLN A 217 -10.44 -6.09 -11.13
CA GLN A 217 -9.33 -6.73 -11.84
C GLN A 217 -8.61 -5.76 -12.79
N GLU A 218 -9.35 -4.92 -13.51
CA GLU A 218 -8.77 -3.86 -14.36
C GLU A 218 -7.97 -2.86 -13.54
N GLU A 219 -8.48 -2.41 -12.39
CA GLU A 219 -7.75 -1.52 -11.49
C GLU A 219 -6.48 -2.19 -10.96
N LEU A 220 -6.54 -3.46 -10.57
CA LEU A 220 -5.35 -4.23 -10.15
C LEU A 220 -4.32 -4.35 -11.28
N ALA A 221 -4.76 -4.70 -12.49
CA ALA A 221 -3.89 -4.84 -13.66
C ALA A 221 -3.24 -3.51 -14.06
N TYR A 222 -4.02 -2.43 -14.03
CA TYR A 222 -3.51 -1.07 -14.23
C TYR A 222 -2.44 -0.72 -13.20
N LEU A 223 -2.71 -0.92 -11.91
CA LEU A 223 -1.74 -0.64 -10.84
C LEU A 223 -0.49 -1.51 -10.94
N ASP A 224 -0.60 -2.76 -11.38
CA ASP A 224 0.55 -3.61 -11.66
C ASP A 224 1.38 -3.13 -12.86
N SER A 225 0.72 -2.62 -13.90
CA SER A 225 1.40 -2.02 -15.06
C SER A 225 2.18 -0.75 -14.70
N LEU A 226 1.79 -0.04 -13.64
CA LEU A 226 2.48 1.17 -13.19
C LEU A 226 3.76 0.91 -12.39
N LYS A 227 4.04 -0.34 -11.97
CA LYS A 227 5.27 -0.67 -11.21
C LYS A 227 6.54 -0.42 -12.01
N GLN A 228 6.45 -0.51 -13.33
CA GLN A 228 7.57 -0.39 -14.27
C GLN A 228 7.01 0.24 -15.55
N PRO A 229 7.58 1.35 -16.06
CA PRO A 229 7.25 1.80 -17.41
C PRO A 229 7.47 0.66 -18.40
N PRO A 230 6.75 0.60 -19.54
CA PRO A 230 7.06 -0.34 -20.61
C PRO A 230 8.57 -0.36 -20.90
N ALA A 231 9.14 -1.53 -21.22
CA ALA A 231 10.59 -1.66 -21.41
C ALA A 231 11.15 -0.63 -22.40
N ARG A 232 10.40 -0.30 -23.45
CA ARG A 232 10.74 0.76 -24.40
C ARG A 232 10.80 2.13 -23.76
N ASP A 233 9.83 2.49 -22.94
CA ASP A 233 9.76 3.79 -22.26
C ASP A 233 10.86 3.94 -21.22
N GLN A 234 11.27 2.85 -20.56
CA GLN A 234 12.45 2.86 -19.70
C GLN A 234 13.72 3.19 -20.49
N ILE A 235 13.91 2.54 -21.64
CA ILE A 235 15.06 2.81 -22.51
C ILE A 235 15.00 4.26 -23.03
N CYS A 236 13.82 4.78 -23.38
CA CYS A 236 13.65 6.18 -23.78
C CYS A 236 13.93 7.18 -22.63
N ILE A 237 13.54 6.85 -21.40
CA ILE A 237 13.85 7.67 -20.21
C ILE A 237 15.38 7.67 -19.98
N CYS A 238 16.02 6.51 -20.02
CA CYS A 238 17.48 6.40 -19.92
C CYS A 238 18.17 7.15 -21.05
N TYR A 239 17.62 7.12 -22.27
CA TYR A 239 18.13 7.86 -23.41
C TYR A 239 18.08 9.37 -23.16
N VAL A 240 16.96 9.90 -22.68
CA VAL A 240 16.81 11.32 -22.33
C VAL A 240 17.78 11.72 -21.21
N GLU A 241 17.92 10.92 -20.16
CA GLU A 241 18.87 11.19 -19.07
C GLU A 241 20.32 11.15 -19.56
N ALA A 242 20.68 10.23 -20.47
CA ALA A 242 22.00 10.19 -21.09
C ALA A 242 22.26 11.39 -22.03
N LEU A 243 21.23 11.89 -22.73
CA LEU A 243 21.34 13.12 -23.52
C LEU A 243 21.55 14.36 -22.65
N ASP A 244 20.89 14.43 -21.48
CA ASP A 244 21.12 15.50 -20.50
C ASP A 244 22.56 15.49 -20.00
N GLU A 245 23.03 14.32 -19.56
CA GLU A 245 24.39 14.15 -19.04
C GLU A 245 25.43 14.50 -20.10
N LEU A 246 25.21 14.07 -21.35
CA LEU A 246 26.10 14.41 -22.46
C LEU A 246 26.14 15.92 -22.72
N ALA A 247 25.00 16.62 -22.65
CA ALA A 247 24.94 18.05 -22.87
C ALA A 247 25.59 18.85 -21.74
N GLU A 248 25.40 18.43 -20.50
CA GLU A 248 26.05 19.02 -19.32
C GLU A 248 27.56 18.85 -19.42
N GLN A 249 28.04 17.62 -19.65
CA GLN A 249 29.47 17.32 -19.79
C GLN A 249 30.13 18.10 -20.95
N ARG A 250 29.43 18.25 -22.08
CA ARG A 250 29.94 19.07 -23.20
C ARG A 250 30.03 20.55 -22.84
N THR A 251 29.03 21.08 -22.14
CA THR A 251 29.02 22.48 -21.69
C THR A 251 30.15 22.76 -20.71
N ASP A 252 30.37 21.85 -19.76
CA ASP A 252 31.44 21.92 -18.77
C ASP A 252 32.81 21.83 -19.44
N TRP A 253 32.98 20.91 -20.39
CA TRP A 253 34.23 20.77 -21.14
C TRP A 253 34.52 21.98 -22.02
N ASP A 254 33.53 22.53 -22.71
CA ASP A 254 33.72 23.75 -23.50
C ASP A 254 34.08 24.95 -22.62
N SER A 255 33.44 25.07 -21.45
CA SER A 255 33.74 26.10 -20.46
C SER A 255 35.14 25.95 -19.87
N ALA A 256 35.54 24.73 -19.48
CA ALA A 256 36.88 24.41 -18.99
C ALA A 256 37.95 24.62 -20.07
N ARG A 257 37.66 24.26 -21.31
CA ARG A 257 38.55 24.48 -22.46
C ARG A 257 38.71 25.96 -22.76
N GLN A 258 37.64 26.75 -22.74
CA GLN A 258 37.72 28.20 -22.92
C GLN A 258 38.51 28.87 -21.78
N ALA A 259 38.27 28.48 -20.52
CA ALA A 259 39.03 28.96 -19.38
C ALA A 259 40.52 28.63 -19.51
N ALA A 260 40.86 27.40 -19.94
CA ALA A 260 42.24 26.99 -20.21
C ALA A 260 42.86 27.79 -21.37
N ASN A 261 42.13 28.00 -22.47
CA ASN A 261 42.60 28.79 -23.62
C ASN A 261 42.85 30.26 -23.23
N ASN A 262 42.01 30.84 -22.36
CA ASN A 262 42.18 32.19 -21.85
C ASN A 262 43.39 32.29 -20.90
N ALA A 263 43.64 31.27 -20.08
CA ALA A 263 44.79 31.18 -19.18
C ALA A 263 46.13 30.88 -19.91
N LEU A 264 46.07 30.25 -21.08
CA LEU A 264 47.22 29.91 -21.94
C LEU A 264 47.90 31.14 -22.59
N THR A 265 47.44 32.35 -22.29
CA THR A 265 48.13 33.59 -22.68
C THR A 265 49.44 33.85 -21.92
N GLY A 266 49.94 32.93 -21.08
CA GLY A 266 51.28 33.08 -20.49
C GLY A 266 51.98 31.91 -19.79
N ILE A 267 51.37 30.73 -19.57
CA ILE A 267 52.02 29.64 -18.78
C ILE A 267 51.79 28.27 -19.43
N ALA A 268 52.84 27.42 -19.46
CA ALA A 268 52.77 26.05 -19.96
C ALA A 268 51.94 25.15 -19.02
N ALA A 269 50.87 24.55 -19.56
CA ALA A 269 49.98 23.65 -18.82
C ALA A 269 50.73 22.51 -18.12
N SER A 270 50.45 22.35 -16.82
CA SER A 270 51.04 21.35 -15.94
C SER A 270 50.62 19.91 -16.29
N SER A 271 51.37 18.91 -15.82
CA SER A 271 51.06 17.50 -16.09
C SER A 271 49.71 17.06 -15.49
N LEU A 272 49.26 17.70 -14.41
CA LEU A 272 47.99 17.40 -13.74
C LEU A 272 46.79 17.91 -14.55
N GLU A 273 46.90 19.10 -15.16
CA GLU A 273 45.86 19.67 -16.03
C GLU A 273 45.65 18.83 -17.29
N LYS A 274 46.73 18.31 -17.87
CA LYS A 274 46.65 17.39 -19.03
C LYS A 274 45.97 16.07 -18.68
N ILE A 275 46.19 15.54 -17.47
CA ILE A 275 45.52 14.33 -16.98
C ILE A 275 44.02 14.60 -16.78
N ASN A 276 43.65 15.74 -16.18
CA ASN A 276 42.25 16.12 -15.99
C ASN A 276 41.53 16.33 -17.33
N GLN A 277 42.18 16.95 -18.31
CA GLN A 277 41.63 17.08 -19.68
C GLN A 277 41.42 15.71 -20.35
N ALA A 278 42.38 14.79 -20.21
CA ALA A 278 42.25 13.44 -20.76
C ALA A 278 41.13 12.63 -20.08
N LEU A 279 40.97 12.77 -18.76
CA LEU A 279 39.88 12.13 -18.01
C LEU A 279 38.50 12.69 -18.41
N ALA A 280 38.37 14.02 -18.53
CA ALA A 280 37.12 14.65 -18.98
C ALA A 280 36.76 14.23 -20.40
N GLN A 281 37.74 14.14 -21.30
CA GLN A 281 37.53 13.65 -22.66
C GLN A 281 37.10 12.18 -22.69
N ALA A 282 37.71 11.34 -21.84
CA ALA A 282 37.36 9.92 -21.74
C ALA A 282 35.92 9.73 -21.22
N HIS A 283 35.48 10.55 -20.26
CA HIS A 283 34.10 10.55 -19.77
C HIS A 283 33.11 10.91 -20.88
N ILE A 284 33.35 12.00 -21.64
CA ILE A 284 32.48 12.37 -22.77
C ILE A 284 32.40 11.24 -23.80
N CYS A 285 33.54 10.65 -24.19
CA CYS A 285 33.55 9.54 -25.13
C CYS A 285 32.77 8.31 -24.62
N HIS A 286 32.82 8.04 -23.32
CA HIS A 286 32.04 6.97 -22.71
C HIS A 286 30.53 7.25 -22.77
N THR A 287 30.12 8.46 -22.37
CA THR A 287 28.72 8.90 -22.44
C THR A 287 28.19 8.91 -23.87
N GLU A 288 28.99 9.36 -24.85
CA GLU A 288 28.65 9.30 -26.27
C GLU A 288 28.46 7.87 -26.78
N ALA A 289 29.31 6.93 -26.34
CA ALA A 289 29.18 5.52 -26.69
C ALA A 289 27.90 4.89 -26.09
N LEU A 290 27.54 5.26 -24.86
CA LEU A 290 26.29 4.86 -24.23
C LEU A 290 25.07 5.40 -24.98
N VAL A 291 25.06 6.69 -25.32
CA VAL A 291 24.00 7.33 -26.10
C VAL A 291 23.85 6.65 -27.47
N ALA A 292 24.96 6.40 -28.19
CA ALA A 292 24.92 5.71 -29.48
C ALA A 292 24.43 4.26 -29.38
N HIS A 293 24.80 3.55 -28.31
CA HIS A 293 24.31 2.19 -28.07
C HIS A 293 22.79 2.16 -27.87
N VAL A 294 22.26 3.12 -27.11
CA VAL A 294 20.82 3.25 -26.87
C VAL A 294 20.07 3.68 -28.14
N GLU A 295 20.66 4.56 -28.96
CA GLU A 295 20.11 4.96 -30.28
C GLU A 295 19.92 3.75 -31.21
N ILE A 296 20.89 2.83 -31.24
CA ILE A 296 20.81 1.58 -32.00
C ILE A 296 19.67 0.69 -31.48
N GLN A 297 19.55 0.54 -30.15
CA GLN A 297 18.49 -0.29 -29.56
C GLN A 297 17.09 0.27 -29.81
N LEU A 298 16.93 1.60 -29.83
CA LEU A 298 15.67 2.27 -30.08
C LEU A 298 15.34 2.47 -31.57
N ALA A 299 16.27 2.11 -32.48
CA ALA A 299 16.18 2.36 -33.91
C ALA A 299 15.89 3.84 -34.24
N VAL A 300 16.59 4.75 -33.55
CA VAL A 300 16.45 6.20 -33.74
C VAL A 300 17.23 6.62 -34.97
N GLU A 301 16.55 7.16 -35.99
CA GLU A 301 17.18 7.60 -37.24
C GLU A 301 18.03 8.86 -37.07
N ALA A 302 17.63 9.76 -36.17
CA ALA A 302 18.35 10.98 -35.84
C ALA A 302 18.24 11.27 -34.34
N ARG A 303 19.38 11.64 -33.72
CA ARG A 303 19.47 11.97 -32.29
C ARG A 303 18.40 12.99 -31.90
N TRP A 304 17.71 12.74 -30.79
CA TRP A 304 16.69 13.66 -30.30
C TRP A 304 17.30 14.99 -29.88
N GLU A 305 16.71 16.07 -30.36
CA GLU A 305 17.10 17.42 -29.96
C GLU A 305 16.62 17.70 -28.54
N ILE A 306 17.48 18.31 -27.72
CA ILE A 306 17.10 18.77 -26.39
C ILE A 306 16.02 19.83 -26.52
N GLY A 307 14.86 19.58 -25.90
CA GLY A 307 13.67 20.42 -26.04
C GLY A 307 12.77 20.04 -27.23
N GLY A 308 13.12 19.02 -28.01
CA GLY A 308 12.26 18.43 -29.04
C GLY A 308 11.04 17.69 -28.47
N PRO A 309 10.04 17.33 -29.29
CA PRO A 309 8.79 16.76 -28.82
C PRO A 309 8.97 15.38 -28.16
N GLU A 310 9.75 14.48 -28.77
CA GLU A 310 10.05 13.15 -28.23
C GLU A 310 10.87 13.24 -26.93
N TYR A 311 11.89 14.10 -26.93
CA TYR A 311 12.70 14.38 -25.74
C TYR A 311 11.81 14.90 -24.58
N ASN A 312 10.96 15.90 -24.84
CA ASN A 312 10.11 16.49 -23.81
C ASN A 312 9.08 15.50 -23.24
N GLN A 313 8.55 14.62 -24.08
CA GLN A 313 7.63 13.56 -23.64
C GLN A 313 8.30 12.66 -22.60
N PHE A 314 9.46 12.08 -22.92
CA PHE A 314 10.13 11.15 -22.01
C PHE A 314 10.84 11.86 -20.85
N LYS A 315 11.22 13.14 -21.00
CA LYS A 315 11.65 14.01 -19.90
C LYS A 315 10.52 14.25 -18.90
N MET A 316 9.28 14.44 -19.38
CA MET A 316 8.10 14.54 -18.52
C MET A 316 7.80 13.21 -17.83
N GLU A 317 7.84 12.09 -18.55
CA GLU A 317 7.65 10.76 -17.94
C GLU A 317 8.72 10.45 -16.87
N ALA A 318 9.98 10.81 -17.10
CA ALA A 318 11.04 10.68 -16.09
C ALA A 318 10.72 11.49 -14.81
N ARG A 319 10.23 12.72 -14.97
CA ARG A 319 9.79 13.56 -13.84
C ARG A 319 8.58 12.99 -13.13
N LEU A 320 7.57 12.53 -13.88
CA LEU A 320 6.39 11.88 -13.33
C LEU A 320 6.74 10.58 -12.62
N GLY A 321 7.70 9.80 -13.13
CA GLY A 321 8.26 8.62 -12.47
C GLY A 321 8.84 8.96 -11.10
N LYS A 322 9.74 9.97 -11.04
CA LYS A 322 10.31 10.47 -9.77
C LYS A 322 9.24 10.96 -8.80
N TYR A 323 8.24 11.70 -9.29
CA TYR A 323 7.10 12.16 -8.48
C TYR A 323 6.27 10.99 -7.93
N ARG A 324 5.91 10.00 -8.77
CA ARG A 324 5.16 8.81 -8.38
C ARG A 324 5.92 7.99 -7.34
N THR A 325 7.23 7.81 -7.50
CA THR A 325 8.08 7.15 -6.51
C THR A 325 8.08 7.92 -5.19
N ALA A 326 8.28 9.24 -5.22
CA ALA A 326 8.26 10.05 -4.01
C ALA A 326 6.89 10.03 -3.30
N LEU A 327 5.79 10.04 -4.06
CA LEU A 327 4.44 9.90 -3.52
C LEU A 327 4.23 8.52 -2.88
N ASN A 328 4.66 7.44 -3.54
CA ASN A 328 4.59 6.08 -2.98
C ASN A 328 5.40 5.96 -1.68
N GLU A 329 6.61 6.52 -1.62
CA GLU A 329 7.42 6.54 -0.40
C GLU A 329 6.73 7.35 0.71
N LEU A 330 6.13 8.49 0.38
CA LEU A 330 5.35 9.29 1.34
C LEU A 330 4.14 8.52 1.86
N GLU A 331 3.39 7.83 0.99
CA GLU A 331 2.28 6.97 1.38
C GLU A 331 2.74 5.83 2.30
N HIS A 332 3.89 5.21 2.01
CA HIS A 332 4.49 4.19 2.87
C HIS A 332 4.89 4.72 4.25
N LEU A 333 5.32 5.98 4.36
CA LEU A 333 5.68 6.59 5.65
C LEU A 333 4.47 6.89 6.55
N VAL A 334 3.26 6.98 5.99
CA VAL A 334 2.02 7.22 6.75
C VAL A 334 1.45 5.92 7.33
N VAL A 335 1.83 4.77 6.79
CA VAL A 335 1.52 3.45 7.32
C VAL A 335 2.66 3.02 8.25
N MET A 336 2.52 3.23 9.56
CA MET A 336 3.41 2.63 10.56
C MET A 336 2.98 1.22 10.91
#